data_AF-A0A6G1ATG5-F1
#
_entry.id   AF-A0A6G1ATG5-F1
#
_cell.length_a   1.000
_cell.length_b   1.000
_cell.length_c   1.000
_cell.angle_alpha   90.00
_cell.angle_beta   90.00
_cell.angle_gamma   90.00
#
_symmetry.space_group_name_H-M   'P 1'
#
loop_
_entity.id
_entity.type
_entity.pdbx_description
1 polymer ?
#
loop_
_entity_poly.entity_id
_entity_poly.type
_entity_poly.pdbx_seq_one_letter_code
_entity_poly.pdbx_strand_id
1 'polypeptide(L)'
;VPHLNQNAWNNLEKYSRSLTRTYQNVYVCTGPLFLPRTEADGKSYVKYQVIGKNHVAVPTHFFKVLILEAAGGQIELRSYVMPNAPVDEAVPLERFLVPIESIERASGLLFVPNILARAGSLKAISAGSK
;
A
#
# COMPACT_ATOMS: atom_id res chain seq x y z
N VAL A 1 3.92 -7.44 20.14
CA VAL A 1 3.49 -6.58 19.01
C VAL A 1 3.04 -7.53 17.90
N PRO A 2 1.96 -7.25 17.14
CA PRO A 2 1.41 -8.22 16.20
C PRO A 2 2.42 -8.66 15.12
N HIS A 3 2.29 -9.91 14.66
CA HIS A 3 3.21 -10.59 13.72
C HIS A 3 3.50 -9.77 12.46
N LEU A 4 2.49 -9.16 11.82
CA LEU A 4 2.67 -8.33 10.62
C LEU A 4 3.70 -7.20 10.83
N ASN A 5 3.56 -6.46 11.94
CA ASN A 5 4.33 -5.25 12.19
C ASN A 5 5.82 -5.55 12.41
N GLN A 6 6.15 -6.69 13.01
CA GLN A 6 7.54 -7.07 13.28
C GLN A 6 8.26 -7.60 12.04
N ASN A 7 7.48 -8.11 11.08
CA ASN A 7 7.95 -9.02 10.04
C ASN A 7 7.75 -8.40 8.64
N ALA A 8 6.79 -8.92 7.85
CA ALA A 8 6.58 -8.51 6.46
C ALA A 8 6.43 -6.98 6.26
N TRP A 9 5.75 -6.29 7.18
CA TRP A 9 5.60 -4.83 7.09
C TRP A 9 6.92 -4.08 7.34
N ASN A 10 7.70 -4.52 8.33
CA ASN A 10 9.04 -3.99 8.59
C ASN A 10 10.00 -4.28 7.41
N ASN A 11 9.87 -5.43 6.75
CA ASN A 11 10.63 -5.75 5.54
C ASN A 11 10.27 -4.79 4.39
N LEU A 12 8.99 -4.47 4.20
CA LEU A 12 8.55 -3.44 3.26
C LEU A 12 9.10 -2.03 3.60
N GLU A 13 9.17 -1.68 4.88
CA GLU A 13 9.76 -0.42 5.33
C GLU A 13 11.28 -0.36 5.11
N LYS A 14 12.01 -1.46 5.40
CA LYS A 14 13.45 -1.58 5.08
C LYS A 14 13.70 -1.45 3.59
N TYR A 15 12.88 -2.11 2.78
CA TYR A 15 12.94 -1.99 1.33
C TYR A 15 12.68 -0.54 0.88
N SER A 16 11.63 0.11 1.41
CA SER A 16 11.32 1.52 1.10
C SER A 16 12.52 2.44 1.40
N ARG A 17 13.22 2.23 2.53
CA ARG A 17 14.45 2.96 2.87
C ARG A 17 15.61 2.65 1.92
N SER A 18 15.74 1.42 1.44
CA SER A 18 16.82 1.06 0.52
C SER A 18 16.72 1.74 -0.84
N LEU A 19 15.51 2.11 -1.28
CA LEU A 19 15.28 2.76 -2.57
C LEU A 19 15.91 4.16 -2.67
N THR A 20 16.21 4.81 -1.54
CA THR A 20 16.91 6.10 -1.53
C THR A 20 18.35 6.02 -2.04
N ARG A 21 18.91 4.79 -2.17
CA ARG A 21 20.22 4.56 -2.80
C ARG A 21 20.17 4.59 -4.33
N THR A 22 18.97 4.50 -4.91
CA THR A 22 18.76 4.35 -6.36
C THR A 22 17.94 5.49 -6.95
N TYR A 23 16.95 6.00 -6.23
CA TYR A 23 16.09 7.11 -6.66
C TYR A 23 16.53 8.42 -6.01
N GLN A 24 16.36 9.52 -6.73
CA GLN A 24 16.72 10.85 -6.26
C GLN A 24 15.81 11.31 -5.13
N ASN A 25 14.49 11.10 -5.29
CA ASN A 25 13.51 11.33 -4.24
C ASN A 25 12.63 10.09 -4.05
N VAL A 26 12.31 9.80 -2.78
CA VAL A 26 11.40 8.72 -2.39
C VAL A 26 10.36 9.32 -1.46
N TYR A 27 9.11 9.36 -1.92
CA TYR A 27 7.97 9.73 -1.10
C TYR A 27 7.17 8.49 -0.75
N VAL A 28 6.68 8.43 0.49
CA VAL A 28 5.92 7.29 1.00
C VAL A 28 4.61 7.80 1.56
N CYS A 29 3.49 7.40 0.95
CA CYS A 29 2.18 7.53 1.57
C CYS A 29 1.77 6.17 2.15
N THR A 30 1.28 6.16 3.38
CA THR A 30 0.88 4.94 4.09
C THR A 30 -0.42 5.20 4.83
N GLY A 31 -1.32 4.23 4.82
CA GLY A 31 -2.59 4.37 5.54
C GLY A 31 -3.35 3.06 5.70
N PRO A 32 -4.45 3.10 6.47
CA PRO A 32 -5.31 1.94 6.67
C PRO A 32 -6.28 1.74 5.50
N LEU A 33 -6.77 0.51 5.36
CA LEU A 33 -7.91 0.15 4.50
C LEU A 33 -8.92 -0.69 5.27
N PHE A 34 -10.20 -0.47 4.95
CA PHE A 34 -11.35 -1.21 5.49
C PHE A 34 -12.06 -1.89 4.31
N LEU A 35 -11.53 -3.03 3.88
CA LEU A 35 -12.00 -3.73 2.69
C LEU A 35 -13.23 -4.57 3.00
N PRO A 36 -14.25 -4.59 2.11
CA PRO A 36 -15.43 -5.41 2.30
C PRO A 36 -15.10 -6.89 2.07
N ARG A 37 -15.91 -7.75 2.67
CA ARG A 37 -15.95 -9.20 2.40
C ARG A 37 -17.39 -9.63 2.15
N THR A 38 -17.58 -10.54 1.21
CA THR A 38 -18.89 -11.15 0.95
C THR A 38 -19.16 -12.22 2.00
N GLU A 39 -20.30 -12.15 2.67
CA GLU A 39 -20.73 -13.16 3.64
C GLU A 39 -21.69 -14.18 2.98
N ALA A 40 -22.11 -15.20 3.73
CA ALA A 40 -22.89 -16.34 3.18
C ALA A 40 -24.25 -15.94 2.60
N ASP A 41 -24.78 -14.77 2.98
CA ASP A 41 -26.00 -14.18 2.44
C ASP A 41 -25.80 -13.50 1.07
N GLY A 42 -24.58 -13.52 0.53
CA GLY A 42 -24.21 -12.89 -0.74
C GLY A 42 -24.03 -11.37 -0.66
N LYS A 43 -24.16 -10.76 0.53
CA LYS A 43 -23.98 -9.32 0.72
C LYS A 43 -22.55 -9.01 1.14
N SER A 44 -22.08 -7.82 0.73
CA SER A 44 -20.76 -7.31 1.08
C SER A 44 -20.84 -6.44 2.32
N TYR A 45 -20.01 -6.75 3.33
CA TYR A 45 -19.93 -5.99 4.56
C TYR A 45 -18.50 -5.55 4.83
N VAL A 46 -18.35 -4.32 5.35
CA VAL A 46 -17.12 -3.87 5.97
C VAL A 46 -17.23 -4.13 7.46
N LYS A 47 -16.42 -5.06 7.98
CA LYS A 47 -16.38 -5.41 9.40
C LYS A 47 -14.97 -5.25 9.93
N TYR A 48 -14.82 -4.45 10.99
CA TYR A 48 -13.55 -4.24 11.67
C TYR A 48 -13.76 -4.16 13.18
N GLN A 49 -12.74 -4.54 13.94
CA GLN A 49 -12.74 -4.39 15.39
C GLN A 49 -12.51 -2.93 15.76
N VAL A 50 -13.11 -2.47 16.85
CA VAL A 50 -12.73 -1.24 17.55
C VAL A 50 -12.19 -1.60 18.93
N ILE A 51 -11.15 -0.90 19.40
CA ILE A 51 -10.48 -1.19 20.67
C ILE A 51 -10.42 0.01 21.62
N GLY A 52 -10.43 -0.27 22.92
CA GLY A 52 -10.36 0.74 23.98
C GLY A 52 -11.64 1.57 24.14
N LYS A 53 -11.63 2.48 25.13
CA LYS A 53 -12.77 3.36 25.46
C LYS A 53 -13.14 4.34 24.34
N ASN A 54 -12.18 4.65 23.47
CA ASN A 54 -12.34 5.61 22.37
C ASN A 54 -12.66 4.93 21.04
N HIS A 55 -12.92 3.61 21.04
CA HIS A 55 -13.29 2.85 19.85
C HIS A 55 -12.30 3.03 18.67
N VAL A 56 -11.00 2.91 18.94
CA VAL A 56 -9.96 3.01 17.90
C VAL A 56 -10.15 1.89 16.89
N ALA A 57 -10.36 2.23 15.62
CA ALA A 57 -10.60 1.27 14.55
C ALA A 57 -9.34 0.46 14.22
N VAL A 58 -9.48 -0.87 14.13
CA VAL A 58 -8.43 -1.80 13.71
C VAL A 58 -8.58 -2.03 12.21
N PRO A 59 -7.64 -1.59 11.37
CA PRO A 59 -7.74 -1.74 9.92
C PRO A 59 -7.79 -3.20 9.50
N THR A 60 -8.47 -3.49 8.39
CA THR A 60 -8.45 -4.83 7.79
C THR A 60 -7.16 -5.08 7.02
N HIS A 61 -6.63 -4.03 6.39
CA HIS A 61 -5.43 -4.03 5.57
C HIS A 61 -4.71 -2.69 5.76
N PHE A 62 -3.46 -2.64 5.32
CA PHE A 62 -2.69 -1.41 5.18
C PHE A 62 -2.23 -1.26 3.75
N PHE A 63 -2.14 -0.01 3.30
CA PHE A 63 -1.56 0.32 2.00
C PHE A 63 -0.25 1.08 2.18
N LYS A 64 0.66 0.94 1.21
CA LYS A 64 1.84 1.78 1.06
C LYS A 64 2.03 2.14 -0.42
N VAL A 65 1.97 3.42 -0.74
CA VAL A 65 2.27 3.94 -2.07
C VAL A 65 3.65 4.60 -2.03
N LEU A 66 4.57 4.08 -2.82
CA LEU A 66 5.90 4.63 -3.04
C LEU A 66 5.88 5.45 -4.33
N ILE A 67 6.23 6.72 -4.23
CA ILE A 67 6.44 7.63 -5.36
C ILE A 67 7.95 7.82 -5.49
N LEU A 68 8.49 7.31 -6.58
CA LEU A 68 9.93 7.17 -6.78
C LEU A 68 10.35 8.05 -7.94
N GLU A 69 11.12 9.10 -7.66
CA GLU A 69 11.63 10.00 -8.68
C GLU A 69 13.05 9.58 -9.09
N ALA A 70 13.19 9.16 -10.34
CA ALA A 70 14.48 8.83 -10.92
C ALA A 70 15.20 10.09 -11.43
N ALA A 71 16.51 9.98 -11.65
CA ALA A 71 17.27 11.02 -12.31
C ALA A 71 16.65 11.35 -13.68
N GLY A 72 16.37 12.63 -13.94
CA GLY A 72 15.67 13.08 -15.15
C GLY A 72 14.15 13.28 -14.99
N GLY A 73 13.63 13.21 -13.77
CA GLY A 73 12.24 13.59 -13.45
C GLY A 73 11.19 12.53 -13.82
N GLN A 74 11.62 11.31 -14.16
CA GLN A 74 10.71 10.19 -14.37
C GLN A 74 10.16 9.70 -13.03
N ILE A 75 8.84 9.58 -12.94
CA ILE A 75 8.19 9.06 -11.74
C ILE A 75 7.79 7.61 -11.93
N GLU A 76 8.19 6.77 -10.99
CA GLU A 76 7.73 5.40 -10.84
C GLU A 76 6.83 5.26 -9.60
N LEU A 77 5.70 4.58 -9.74
CA LEU A 77 4.79 4.26 -8.65
C LEU A 77 4.82 2.77 -8.33
N ARG A 78 5.03 2.46 -7.04
CA ARG A 78 4.86 1.10 -6.50
C ARG A 78 3.85 1.12 -5.38
N SER A 79 2.80 0.33 -5.52
CA SER A 79 1.64 0.35 -4.64
C SER A 79 1.44 -1.01 -3.99
N TYR A 80 1.46 -1.06 -2.66
CA TYR A 80 1.40 -2.30 -1.89
C TYR A 80 0.16 -2.33 -1.01
N VAL A 81 -0.48 -3.49 -0.87
CA VAL A 81 -1.53 -3.76 0.11
C VAL A 81 -1.22 -5.05 0.86
N MET A 82 -1.22 -4.99 2.20
CA MET A 82 -1.03 -6.16 3.06
C MET A 82 -2.21 -6.31 4.03
N PRO A 83 -2.70 -7.53 4.29
CA PRO A 83 -3.73 -7.76 5.32
C PRO A 83 -3.17 -7.47 6.70
N ASN A 84 -4.00 -6.93 7.60
CA ASN A 84 -3.68 -6.77 9.02
C ASN A 84 -3.79 -8.12 9.75
N ALA A 85 -2.99 -9.08 9.31
CA ALA A 85 -2.95 -10.46 9.75
C ALA A 85 -1.51 -11.00 9.65
N PRO A 86 -1.19 -12.15 10.28
CA PRO A 86 0.10 -12.78 10.06
C PRO A 86 0.36 -13.03 8.56
N VAL A 87 1.48 -12.50 8.07
CA VAL A 87 1.99 -12.72 6.71
C VAL A 87 3.33 -13.44 6.86
N ASP A 88 3.51 -14.51 6.09
CA ASP A 88 4.78 -15.25 6.01
C ASP A 88 5.86 -14.36 5.38
N GLU A 89 7.00 -14.26 6.05
CA GLU A 89 8.14 -13.44 5.62
C GLU A 89 8.84 -13.97 4.37
N ALA A 90 8.67 -15.26 4.07
CA ALA A 90 9.20 -15.86 2.86
C ALA A 90 8.45 -15.39 1.59
N VAL A 91 7.25 -14.79 1.74
CA VAL A 91 6.48 -14.27 0.62
C VAL A 91 7.17 -13.00 0.08
N PRO A 92 7.59 -12.98 -1.21
CA PRO A 92 8.24 -11.82 -1.80
C PRO A 92 7.33 -10.57 -1.79
N LEU A 93 7.90 -9.39 -1.56
CA LEU A 93 7.15 -8.13 -1.46
C LEU A 93 6.33 -7.82 -2.72
N GLU A 94 6.81 -8.28 -3.88
CA GLU A 94 6.18 -8.11 -5.18
C GLU A 94 4.80 -8.78 -5.26
N ARG A 95 4.54 -9.80 -4.43
CA ARG A 95 3.22 -10.44 -4.34
C ARG A 95 2.15 -9.53 -3.74
N PHE A 96 2.55 -8.48 -3.04
CA PHE A 96 1.65 -7.50 -2.45
C PHE A 96 1.46 -6.26 -3.33
N LEU A 97 2.08 -6.22 -4.52
CA LEU A 97 1.86 -5.15 -5.48
C LEU A 97 0.42 -5.19 -6.01
N VAL A 98 -0.23 -4.04 -6.02
CA VAL A 98 -1.57 -3.85 -6.57
C VAL A 98 -1.58 -2.64 -7.50
N PRO A 99 -2.52 -2.55 -8.46
CA PRO A 99 -2.75 -1.32 -9.20
C PRO A 99 -3.07 -0.16 -8.25
N ILE A 100 -2.46 1.01 -8.46
CA ILE A 100 -2.71 2.21 -7.63
C ILE A 100 -4.21 2.57 -7.57
N GLU A 101 -4.92 2.38 -8.67
CA GLU A 101 -6.36 2.61 -8.80
C GLU A 101 -7.19 1.79 -7.81
N SER A 102 -6.71 0.61 -7.41
CA SER A 102 -7.39 -0.21 -6.40
C SER A 102 -7.30 0.41 -5.01
N ILE A 103 -6.16 1.03 -4.68
CA ILE A 103 -5.98 1.77 -3.43
C ILE A 103 -6.82 3.04 -3.47
N GLU A 104 -6.81 3.80 -4.57
CA GLU A 104 -7.62 5.01 -4.73
C GLU A 104 -9.11 4.70 -4.54
N ARG A 105 -9.62 3.65 -5.21
CA ARG A 105 -11.01 3.21 -5.09
C ARG A 105 -11.38 2.77 -3.67
N ALA A 106 -10.48 2.06 -2.99
CA ALA A 106 -10.76 1.53 -1.65
C ALA A 106 -10.57 2.55 -0.52
N SER A 107 -9.68 3.52 -0.69
CA SER A 107 -9.35 4.53 0.31
C SER A 107 -10.11 5.84 0.13
N GLY A 108 -10.64 6.11 -1.07
CA GLY A 108 -11.22 7.41 -1.43
C GLY A 108 -10.17 8.51 -1.66
N LEU A 109 -8.87 8.16 -1.68
CA LEU A 109 -7.77 9.07 -1.96
C LEU A 109 -7.46 9.12 -3.46
N LEU A 110 -6.85 10.21 -3.91
CA LEU A 110 -6.33 10.38 -5.27
C LEU A 110 -4.84 10.68 -5.22
N PHE A 111 -4.04 9.85 -5.87
CA PHE A 111 -2.58 9.97 -5.99
C PHE A 111 -2.18 10.41 -7.38
N VAL A 112 -2.62 9.68 -8.41
CA VAL A 112 -2.15 9.87 -9.80
C VAL A 112 -2.42 11.28 -10.34
N PRO A 113 -3.63 11.87 -10.19
CA PRO A 113 -3.88 13.23 -10.69
C PRO A 113 -2.97 14.28 -10.06
N ASN A 114 -2.67 14.13 -8.76
CA ASN A 114 -1.82 15.05 -8.02
C ASN A 114 -0.35 14.97 -8.46
N ILE A 115 0.08 13.81 -8.95
CA ILE A 115 1.44 13.57 -9.44
C ILE A 115 1.60 14.04 -10.89
N LEU A 116 0.65 13.69 -11.76
CA LEU A 116 0.67 14.09 -13.17
C LEU A 116 0.58 15.60 -13.36
N ALA A 117 -0.05 16.33 -12.44
CA ALA A 117 -0.05 17.80 -12.46
C ALA A 117 1.35 18.41 -12.33
N ARG A 118 2.34 17.65 -11.84
CA ARG A 118 3.70 18.12 -11.56
C ARG A 118 4.79 17.39 -12.37
N ALA A 119 4.48 16.24 -12.95
CA ALA A 119 5.46 15.40 -13.66
C ALA A 119 5.04 15.13 -15.11
N GLY A 120 6.02 15.13 -16.03
CA GLY A 120 5.77 14.93 -17.47
C GLY A 120 5.59 13.48 -17.91
N SER A 121 6.02 12.50 -17.10
CA SER A 121 5.81 11.07 -17.39
C SER A 121 5.72 10.23 -16.11
N LEU A 122 4.86 9.20 -16.15
CA LEU A 122 4.56 8.33 -15.02
C LEU A 122 4.58 6.85 -15.44
N LYS A 123 5.27 6.01 -14.66
CA LYS A 123 5.27 4.55 -14.80
C LYS A 123 4.70 3.90 -13.52
N ALA A 124 3.53 3.27 -13.62
CA ALA A 124 2.97 2.50 -12.51
C ALA A 124 3.38 1.02 -12.62
N ILE A 125 3.89 0.44 -11.53
CA ILE A 125 4.22 -0.98 -11.42
C ILE A 125 3.13 -1.70 -10.65
N SER A 126 2.56 -2.74 -11.27
CA SER A 126 1.62 -3.68 -10.65
C SER A 126 2.12 -5.12 -10.80
N ALA A 127 1.58 -6.04 -9.99
CA ALA A 127 1.87 -7.46 -10.12
C ALA A 127 1.57 -7.93 -11.56
N GLY A 128 2.59 -8.44 -12.25
CA GLY A 128 2.46 -9.02 -13.59
C GLY A 128 3.02 -8.19 -14.76
N SER A 129 3.46 -6.95 -14.55
CA SER A 129 4.15 -6.18 -15.60
C SER A 129 5.61 -6.64 -15.71
N LYS A 130 5.90 -7.49 -16.71
CA LYS A 130 7.25 -7.69 -17.25
C LYS A 130 7.58 -6.59 -18.26
#